data_AF-A0A822ZRP1-F1
#
_entry.id   AF-A0A822ZRP1-F1
#
_cell.length_a   1.000
_cell.length_b   1.000
_cell.length_c   1.000
_cell.angle_alpha   90.00
_cell.angle_beta   90.00
_cell.angle_gamma   90.00
#
_symmetry.space_group_name_H-M   'P 1'
#
loop_
_entity.id
_entity.type
_entity.pdbx_description
1 polymer ?
#
loop_
_entity_poly.entity_id
_entity_poly.type
_entity_poly.pdbx_seq_one_letter_code
_entity_poly.pdbx_strand_id
1 'polypeptide(L)'
;MIVFEQCYHNCTRRITSYPFLMDSLINTPEDVQYLNKKGIITNVMGNHEEASDMFNNLRKGAFIYNFYYTEHCLSINKHSENRWKVWRAIFQRRHFQNPFTVVSLIAAALLLFLTLIQTLFAVLSFFFHHS
;
A
#
# COMPACT_ATOMS: atom_id res chain seq x y z
N MET A 1 -17.69 -18.84 20.46
CA MET A 1 -17.18 -18.87 19.06
C MET A 1 -15.67 -19.09 19.00
N ILE A 2 -14.84 -18.27 19.66
CA ILE A 2 -13.40 -18.52 19.84
C ILE A 2 -13.14 -19.84 20.60
N VAL A 3 -13.85 -20.04 21.72
CA VAL A 3 -13.79 -21.29 22.50
C VAL A 3 -14.20 -22.52 21.67
N PHE A 4 -15.12 -22.35 20.71
CA PHE A 4 -15.56 -23.44 19.83
C PHE A 4 -14.46 -23.84 18.83
N GLU A 5 -13.78 -22.87 18.20
CA GLU A 5 -12.60 -23.14 17.35
C GLU A 5 -11.44 -23.74 18.14
N GLN A 6 -11.26 -23.37 19.42
CA GLN A 6 -10.19 -23.90 20.26
C GLN A 6 -10.48 -25.31 20.79
N CYS A 7 -11.74 -25.66 21.04
CA CYS A 7 -12.13 -26.99 21.53
C CYS A 7 -12.27 -28.04 20.41
N TYR A 8 -12.41 -27.63 19.14
CA TYR A 8 -12.55 -28.54 18.01
C TYR A 8 -11.39 -28.37 17.01
N HIS A 9 -10.48 -29.36 16.97
CA HIS A 9 -9.28 -29.34 16.13
C HIS A 9 -9.53 -29.26 14.62
N ASN A 10 -10.73 -29.62 14.14
CA ASN A 10 -11.12 -29.58 12.72
C ASN A 10 -11.75 -28.25 12.27
N CYS A 11 -11.90 -27.26 13.17
CA CYS A 11 -12.38 -25.94 12.79
C CYS A 11 -11.25 -25.08 12.22
N THR A 12 -11.52 -24.40 11.10
CA THR A 12 -10.64 -23.36 10.57
C THR A 12 -10.48 -22.25 11.59
N ARG A 13 -9.24 -21.89 11.93
CA ARG A 13 -8.86 -20.88 12.94
C ARG A 13 -9.08 -19.43 12.46
N ARG A 14 -10.15 -19.19 11.71
CA ARG A 14 -10.39 -17.93 11.00
C ARG A 14 -10.70 -16.80 11.98
N ILE A 15 -11.51 -17.08 13.01
CA ILE A 15 -11.89 -16.09 14.03
C ILE A 15 -10.71 -15.83 14.96
N THR A 16 -9.99 -16.87 15.37
CA THR A 16 -8.80 -16.75 16.22
C THR A 16 -7.63 -16.05 15.53
N SER A 17 -7.45 -16.21 14.21
CA SER A 17 -6.39 -15.53 13.44
C SER A 17 -6.70 -14.06 13.14
N TYR A 18 -7.96 -13.63 13.22
CA TYR A 18 -8.33 -12.26 12.87
C TYR A 18 -7.77 -11.21 13.84
N PRO A 19 -7.87 -11.34 15.17
CA PRO A 19 -7.23 -10.42 16.10
C PRO A 19 -5.73 -10.22 15.86
N PHE A 20 -5.02 -11.26 15.44
CA PHE A 20 -3.59 -11.19 15.13
C PHE A 20 -3.30 -10.43 13.84
N LEU A 21 -4.14 -10.62 12.81
CA LEU A 21 -4.08 -9.80 11.62
C LEU A 21 -4.28 -8.32 11.98
N MET A 22 -5.27 -8.01 12.82
CA MET A 22 -5.55 -6.64 13.23
C MET A 22 -4.43 -6.03 14.06
N ASP A 23 -3.85 -6.78 15.00
CA ASP A 23 -2.67 -6.37 15.77
C ASP A 23 -1.46 -6.10 14.87
N SER A 24 -1.24 -6.89 13.81
CA SER A 24 -0.18 -6.58 12.83
C SER A 24 -0.42 -5.31 11.99
N LEU A 25 -1.66 -4.81 11.96
CA LEU A 25 -2.05 -3.60 11.23
C LEU A 25 -2.17 -2.38 12.16
N ILE A 26 -2.31 -2.58 13.47
CA ILE A 26 -2.62 -1.56 14.47
C ILE A 26 -1.60 -1.65 15.59
N ASN A 27 -0.67 -0.69 15.61
CA ASN A 27 0.29 -0.56 16.70
C ASN A 27 0.04 0.73 17.50
N THR A 28 -0.46 1.78 16.85
CA THR A 28 -0.70 3.09 17.47
C THR A 28 -2.13 3.61 17.26
N PRO A 29 -2.58 4.63 18.02
CA PRO A 29 -3.90 5.25 17.82
C PRO A 29 -4.07 5.84 16.40
N GLU A 30 -2.97 6.31 15.79
CA GLU A 30 -2.97 6.85 14.42
C GLU A 30 -3.30 5.76 13.39
N ASP A 31 -2.84 4.52 13.61
CA ASP A 31 -3.18 3.38 12.75
C ASP A 31 -4.69 3.11 12.80
N VAL A 32 -5.27 3.12 14.02
CA VAL A 32 -6.74 2.98 14.21
C VAL A 32 -7.48 4.09 13.48
N GLN A 33 -7.05 5.34 13.66
CA GLN A 33 -7.66 6.49 13.00
C GLN A 33 -7.59 6.37 11.47
N TYR A 34 -6.43 5.99 10.94
CA TYR A 34 -6.22 5.82 9.51
C TYR A 34 -7.12 4.72 8.93
N LEU A 35 -7.12 3.53 9.53
CA LEU A 35 -7.93 2.39 9.09
C LEU A 35 -9.43 2.69 9.20
N ASN A 36 -9.85 3.39 10.25
CA ASN A 36 -11.24 3.83 10.44
C ASN A 36 -11.66 4.83 9.35
N LYS A 37 -10.81 5.83 9.07
CA LYS A 37 -11.04 6.80 7.97
C LYS A 37 -11.08 6.14 6.60
N LYS A 38 -10.38 5.02 6.41
CA LYS A 38 -10.42 4.21 5.18
C LYS A 38 -11.60 3.24 5.12
N GLY A 39 -12.41 3.13 6.17
CA GLY A 39 -13.54 2.20 6.26
C GLY A 39 -13.11 0.74 6.34
N ILE A 40 -11.85 0.47 6.71
CA ILE A 40 -11.31 -0.89 6.87
C ILE A 40 -11.74 -1.47 8.21
N ILE A 41 -11.81 -0.63 9.23
CA ILE A 41 -12.32 -0.97 10.56
C ILE A 41 -13.38 0.03 10.96
N THR A 42 -14.24 -0.34 11.89
CA THR A 42 -15.16 0.58 12.56
C THR A 42 -14.73 0.67 14.01
N ASN A 43 -14.21 1.84 14.41
CA ASN A 43 -13.89 2.05 15.82
C ASN A 43 -15.16 2.32 16.62
N VAL A 44 -15.57 1.36 17.46
CA VAL A 44 -16.75 1.47 18.32
C VAL A 44 -16.40 1.95 19.73
N MET A 45 -15.10 2.04 20.08
CA MET A 45 -14.63 2.39 21.43
C MET A 45 -14.63 3.90 21.70
N GLY A 46 -15.00 4.74 20.73
CA GLY A 46 -15.04 6.20 20.91
C GLY A 46 -13.66 6.86 20.99
N ASN A 47 -12.64 6.18 21.54
CA ASN A 47 -11.24 6.59 21.57
C ASN A 47 -10.38 5.66 20.70
N HIS A 48 -9.42 6.22 19.96
CA HIS A 48 -8.47 5.44 19.15
C HIS A 48 -7.40 4.77 20.02
N GLU A 49 -7.04 5.38 21.16
CA GLU A 49 -6.04 4.86 22.09
C GLU A 49 -6.49 3.57 22.77
N GLU A 50 -7.74 3.56 23.26
CA GLU A 50 -8.35 2.37 23.85
C GLU A 50 -8.46 1.22 22.84
N ALA A 51 -8.74 1.54 21.57
CA ALA A 51 -8.77 0.55 20.50
C ALA A 51 -7.38 -0.03 20.20
N SER A 52 -6.33 0.80 20.09
CA SER A 52 -4.97 0.31 19.88
C SER A 52 -4.49 -0.54 21.07
N ASP A 53 -4.81 -0.13 22.30
CA ASP A 53 -4.44 -0.88 23.50
C ASP A 53 -5.14 -2.24 23.58
N MET A 54 -6.41 -2.32 23.18
CA MET A 54 -7.11 -3.61 23.10
C MET A 54 -6.37 -4.59 22.18
N PHE A 55 -6.03 -4.16 20.95
CA PHE A 55 -5.33 -5.03 19.99
C PHE A 55 -3.93 -5.43 20.49
N ASN A 56 -3.17 -4.47 21.00
CA ASN A 56 -1.84 -4.71 21.56
C ASN A 56 -1.85 -5.68 22.76
N ASN A 57 -2.91 -5.64 23.58
CA ASN A 57 -3.07 -6.56 24.71
C ASN A 57 -3.57 -7.95 24.28
N LEU A 58 -4.37 -8.05 23.21
CA LEU A 58 -4.77 -9.34 22.63
C LEU A 58 -3.56 -10.15 22.15
N ARG A 59 -2.53 -9.50 21.60
CA ARG A 59 -1.26 -10.15 21.23
C ARG A 59 -0.54 -10.78 22.42
N LYS A 60 -0.54 -10.12 23.57
CA LYS A 60 0.18 -10.62 24.78
C LYS A 60 -0.45 -11.89 25.34
N GLY A 61 -1.74 -12.10 25.13
CA GLY A 61 -2.50 -13.22 25.71
C GLY A 61 -2.61 -14.45 24.82
N ALA A 62 -2.10 -14.43 23.59
CA ALA A 62 -2.42 -15.46 22.62
C ALA A 62 -1.19 -15.90 21.80
N PHE A 63 -0.96 -17.21 21.72
CA PHE A 63 0.08 -17.83 20.90
C PHE A 63 -0.60 -18.60 19.76
N ILE A 64 -0.34 -18.24 18.50
CA ILE A 64 -0.89 -18.94 17.33
C ILE A 64 0.17 -19.80 16.67
N TYR A 65 -0.10 -21.10 16.59
CA TYR A 65 0.70 -22.07 15.86
C TYR A 65 0.31 -22.15 14.36
N ASN A 66 -0.92 -21.75 13.99
CA ASN A 66 -1.45 -21.82 12.63
C ASN A 66 -2.26 -20.57 12.27
N PHE A 67 -1.60 -19.59 11.64
CA PHE A 67 -2.23 -18.34 11.21
C PHE A 67 -2.97 -18.52 9.88
N TYR A 68 -4.30 -18.39 9.91
CA TYR A 68 -5.17 -18.68 8.76
C TYR A 68 -4.90 -17.77 7.55
N TYR A 69 -4.49 -16.51 7.76
CA TYR A 69 -4.29 -15.55 6.68
C TYR A 69 -2.87 -15.54 6.10
N THR A 70 -2.03 -16.54 6.43
CA THR A 70 -0.61 -16.59 5.99
C THR A 70 -0.45 -16.43 4.49
N GLU A 71 -1.14 -17.25 3.69
CA GLU A 71 -1.06 -17.20 2.22
C GLU A 71 -1.52 -15.86 1.65
N HIS A 72 -2.57 -15.27 2.25
CA HIS A 72 -3.05 -13.95 1.85
C HIS A 72 -2.02 -12.86 2.14
N CYS A 73 -1.43 -12.86 3.34
CA CYS A 73 -0.38 -11.90 3.71
C CYS A 73 0.86 -12.07 2.81
N LEU A 74 1.29 -13.30 2.53
CA LEU A 74 2.42 -13.56 1.63
C LEU A 74 2.15 -13.07 0.20
N SER A 75 0.94 -13.29 -0.32
CA SER A 75 0.54 -12.82 -1.65
C SER A 75 0.54 -11.29 -1.73
N ILE A 76 -0.03 -10.61 -0.73
CA ILE A 76 -0.05 -9.15 -0.65
C ILE A 76 1.36 -8.58 -0.51
N ASN A 77 2.21 -9.19 0.34
CA ASN A 77 3.59 -8.77 0.52
C ASN A 77 4.40 -8.96 -0.77
N LYS A 78 4.28 -10.10 -1.44
CA LYS A 78 4.94 -10.36 -2.73
C LYS A 78 4.49 -9.39 -3.82
N HIS A 79 3.22 -8.98 -3.82
CA HIS A 79 2.75 -7.93 -4.72
C HIS A 79 3.40 -6.57 -4.41
N SER A 80 3.55 -6.27 -3.13
CA SER A 80 4.15 -5.02 -2.62
C SER A 80 5.67 -4.97 -2.80
N GLU A 81 6.35 -6.12 -2.81
CA GLU A 81 7.79 -6.24 -3.11
C GLU A 81 8.12 -5.82 -4.55
N ASN A 82 7.17 -5.97 -5.47
CA ASN A 82 7.32 -5.45 -6.82
C ASN A 82 7.10 -3.93 -6.81
N ARG A 83 8.14 -3.20 -6.39
CA ARG A 83 8.16 -1.74 -6.30
C ARG A 83 7.64 -1.10 -7.59
N TRP A 84 7.94 -1.66 -8.76
CA TRP A 84 7.44 -1.18 -10.05
C TRP A 84 5.90 -1.15 -10.15
N LYS A 85 5.20 -2.17 -9.63
CA LYS A 85 3.73 -2.20 -9.62
C LYS A 85 3.15 -1.17 -8.65
N VAL A 86 3.77 -1.01 -7.48
CA VAL A 86 3.38 0.00 -6.48
C VAL A 86 3.59 1.40 -7.02
N TRP A 87 4.76 1.70 -7.58
CA TRP A 87 5.08 2.99 -8.18
C TRP A 87 4.17 3.30 -9.37
N ARG A 88 3.89 2.31 -10.23
CA ARG A 88 2.93 2.48 -11.33
C ARG A 88 1.52 2.80 -10.82
N ALA A 89 1.05 2.10 -9.79
CA ALA A 89 -0.27 2.37 -9.20
C ALA A 89 -0.36 3.76 -8.55
N ILE A 90 0.69 4.18 -7.84
CA ILE A 90 0.79 5.53 -7.26
C ILE A 90 0.83 6.59 -8.36
N PHE A 91 1.66 6.38 -9.38
CA PHE A 91 1.77 7.27 -10.54
C PHE A 91 0.45 7.38 -11.27
N GLN A 92 -0.21 6.25 -11.55
CA GLN A 92 -1.50 6.24 -12.20
C GLN A 92 -2.54 7.01 -11.38
N ARG A 93 -2.63 6.73 -10.08
CA ARG A 93 -3.57 7.42 -9.20
C ARG A 93 -3.31 8.93 -9.17
N ARG A 94 -2.07 9.39 -9.06
CA ARG A 94 -1.77 10.83 -8.97
C ARG A 94 -1.91 11.57 -10.30
N HIS A 95 -1.43 10.97 -11.39
CA HIS A 95 -1.39 11.64 -12.68
C HIS A 95 -2.70 11.52 -13.47
N PHE A 96 -3.43 10.40 -13.36
CA PHE A 96 -4.70 10.21 -14.07
C PHE A 96 -5.93 10.71 -13.30
N GLN A 97 -5.78 11.12 -12.03
CA GLN A 97 -6.85 11.81 -11.31
C GLN A 97 -7.15 13.20 -11.86
N ASN A 98 -6.18 13.85 -12.51
CA ASN A 98 -6.34 15.16 -13.10
C ASN A 98 -5.98 15.12 -14.60
N PRO A 99 -6.95 15.23 -15.52
CA PRO A 99 -6.69 15.16 -16.96
C PRO A 99 -5.71 16.25 -17.44
N PHE A 100 -5.68 17.42 -16.78
CA PHE A 100 -4.73 18.50 -17.11
C PHE A 100 -3.28 18.11 -16.80
N THR A 101 -3.04 17.31 -15.77
CA THR A 101 -1.70 16.82 -15.45
C THR A 101 -1.19 15.89 -16.57
N VAL A 102 -2.06 15.04 -17.13
CA VAL A 102 -1.71 14.16 -18.26
C VAL A 102 -1.33 14.99 -19.50
N VAL A 103 -2.16 15.98 -19.85
CA VAL A 103 -1.91 16.86 -21.00
C VAL A 103 -0.60 17.63 -20.83
N SER A 104 -0.35 18.18 -19.65
CA SER A 104 0.91 18.88 -19.35
C SER A 104 2.13 17.96 -19.47
N LEU A 105 2.01 16.70 -19.07
CA LEU A 105 3.11 15.74 -19.15
C LEU A 105 3.43 15.37 -20.60
N ILE A 106 2.40 15.20 -21.44
CA ILE A 106 2.55 14.96 -22.88
C ILE A 106 3.21 16.18 -23.54
N ALA A 107 2.73 17.39 -23.23
CA ALA A 107 3.30 18.62 -23.76
C ALA A 107 4.78 18.77 -23.39
N ALA A 108 5.14 18.55 -22.12
CA ALA A 108 6.53 18.60 -21.66
C ALA A 108 7.41 17.55 -22.36
N ALA A 109 6.91 16.33 -22.56
CA ALA A 109 7.64 15.28 -23.27
C ALA A 109 7.88 15.63 -24.75
N LEU A 110 6.89 16.19 -25.44
CA LEU A 110 7.03 16.65 -26.82
C LEU A 110 8.04 17.80 -26.92
N LEU A 111 7.99 18.77 -26.00
CA LEU A 111 8.94 19.87 -25.96
C LEU A 111 10.37 19.36 -25.74
N LEU A 112 10.57 18.43 -24.80
CA LEU A 112 11.88 17.82 -24.57
C LEU A 112 12.40 17.11 -25.82
N PHE A 113 11.55 16.35 -26.50
CA PHE A 113 11.91 15.65 -27.73
C PHE A 113 12.31 16.62 -28.85
N LEU A 114 11.53 17.69 -29.04
CA LEU A 114 11.84 18.75 -29.99
C LEU A 114 13.17 19.44 -29.65
N THR A 115 13.40 19.76 -28.38
CA THR A 115 14.66 20.38 -27.96
C THR A 115 15.86 19.47 -28.21
N LEU A 116 15.75 18.15 -27.97
CA LEU A 116 16.83 17.21 -28.26
C LEU A 116 17.17 17.19 -29.75
N ILE A 117 16.15 17.16 -30.62
CA ILE A 117 16.33 17.22 -32.08
C ILE A 117 17.03 18.53 -32.47
N GLN A 118 16.54 19.67 -31.97
CA GLN A 118 17.13 20.98 -32.24
C GLN A 118 18.59 21.05 -31.78
N THR A 119 18.90 20.56 -30.58
CA THR A 119 20.27 20.52 -30.05
C THR A 119 21.17 19.63 -30.92
N LEU A 120 20.71 18.46 -31.35
CA LEU A 120 21.48 17.59 -32.25
C LEU A 120 21.79 18.27 -33.60
N PHE A 121 20.78 18.90 -34.22
CA PHE A 121 20.99 19.64 -35.47
C PHE A 121 21.93 20.83 -35.28
N ALA A 122 21.80 21.59 -34.20
CA ALA A 122 22.66 22.72 -33.90
C ALA A 122 24.12 22.28 -33.72
N VAL A 123 24.35 21.19 -32.98
CA VAL A 123 25.69 20.61 -32.78
C VAL A 123 26.29 20.13 -34.11
N LEU A 124 25.53 19.38 -34.91
CA LEU A 124 25.99 18.92 -36.23
C LEU A 124 26.32 20.09 -37.17
N SER A 125 25.45 21.11 -37.22
CA SER A 125 25.68 22.30 -38.04
C SER A 125 26.93 23.08 -37.61
N PHE A 126 27.18 23.18 -36.31
CA PHE A 126 28.38 23.82 -35.78
C PHE A 126 29.66 23.08 -36.21
N PHE A 127 29.67 21.75 -36.13
CA PHE A 127 30.82 20.95 -36.57
C PHE A 127 31.07 21.03 -38.08
N PHE A 128 30.02 21.01 -38.90
CA PHE A 128 30.15 21.11 -40.37
C PHE A 128 30.57 22.49 -40.86
N HIS A 129 30.24 23.57 -40.15
CA HIS A 129 30.65 24.93 -40.53
C HIS A 129 32.11 25.25 -40.16
N HIS A 130 32.69 24.47 -39.24
CA HIS A 130 34.04 24.68 -38.72
C HIS A 130 35.06 23.62 -39.22
N SER A 131 34.65 22.73 -40.13
CA SER A 131 35.54 21.87 -40.95
C SER A 131 35.76 22.48 -42.32
#